data_AF-A0A814LMV0-F1
#
_entry.id   AF-A0A814LMV0-F1
#
_cell.length_a   1.000
_cell.length_b   1.000
_cell.length_c   1.000
_cell.angle_alpha   90.00
_cell.angle_beta   90.00
_cell.angle_gamma   90.00
#
_symmetry.space_group_name_H-M   'P 1'
#
loop_
_entity.id
_entity.type
_entity.pdbx_description
1 polymer ?
#
loop_
_entity_poly.entity_id
_entity_poly.type
_entity_poly.pdbx_seq_one_letter_code
_entity_poly.pdbx_strand_id
1 'polypeptide(L)'
;MNCRTAHLLDLSDEILLIILKKLDSVDVLYSLFNVNNRLDQMARSINNTKFLNFSMNNVQLNRFCCEILPQIHHNIVELTLEIFSMERILLACEYPNLTVIVLTNFLPGILLQYLTEFSLTSYLLTYAYDCRILSLLRRMPNLETLTFGLDIVRSSVIDGLHLNEELFIHMKYLNKFIFHICTVLRTYQTNNFLTANDIKNTFLNWKYSSVNCCIDHFSDGYSYYHIYSTPFQMTHFTCLSNSFHGQDFLYVTNLWLFDGRPFEHDFFEWLSQACPSLKHLLIDNLTPQANKRQVTIIDDKQIFSKISYLHLFKLNLAEAHIDYVEQFLCYTNTYLPTLHTLAIQYDKLVTISNNFTNDVKQINCNQIK
;
A
#
# COMPACT_ATOMS: atom_id res chain seq x y z
N MET A 1 21.52 -39.03 -60.38
CA MET A 1 20.84 -39.36 -59.10
C MET A 1 19.45 -38.74 -59.16
N ASN A 2 18.40 -39.56 -59.19
CA ASN A 2 17.02 -39.08 -59.16
C ASN A 2 16.68 -38.64 -57.73
N CYS A 3 16.57 -37.33 -57.51
CA CYS A 3 16.08 -36.80 -56.25
C CYS A 3 14.57 -37.08 -56.19
N ARG A 4 14.16 -38.12 -55.45
CA ARG A 4 12.74 -38.37 -55.17
C ARG A 4 12.28 -37.36 -54.13
N THR A 5 11.27 -36.58 -54.45
CA THR A 5 10.54 -35.74 -53.49
C THR A 5 9.82 -36.64 -52.49
N ALA A 6 10.23 -36.61 -51.23
CA ALA A 6 9.51 -37.26 -50.14
C ALA A 6 8.39 -36.32 -49.63
N HIS A 7 7.18 -36.83 -49.46
CA HIS A 7 6.12 -36.05 -48.83
C HIS A 7 6.22 -36.18 -47.31
N LEU A 8 5.98 -35.09 -46.60
CA LEU A 8 6.04 -35.04 -45.13
C LEU A 8 5.13 -36.10 -44.47
N LEU A 9 3.99 -36.39 -45.10
CA LEU A 9 3.02 -37.38 -44.61
C LEU A 9 3.50 -38.84 -44.76
N ASP A 10 4.54 -39.08 -45.55
CA ASP A 10 5.14 -40.42 -45.72
C ASP A 10 6.07 -40.81 -44.56
N LEU A 11 6.40 -39.86 -43.67
CA LEU A 11 7.20 -40.10 -42.48
C LEU A 11 6.41 -40.87 -41.41
N SER A 12 7.09 -41.67 -40.59
CA SER A 12 6.46 -42.32 -39.43
C SER A 12 6.06 -41.32 -38.36
N ASP A 13 5.13 -41.73 -37.49
CA ASP A 13 4.66 -40.92 -36.36
C ASP A 13 5.80 -40.48 -35.45
N GLU A 14 6.76 -41.36 -35.18
CA GLU A 14 7.90 -41.06 -34.32
C GLU A 14 8.79 -39.95 -34.89
N ILE A 15 9.04 -39.98 -36.20
CA ILE A 15 9.86 -38.95 -36.86
C ILE A 15 9.11 -37.61 -36.89
N LEU A 16 7.81 -37.64 -37.20
CA LEU A 16 6.98 -36.43 -37.17
C LEU A 16 6.93 -35.82 -35.77
N LEU A 17 6.74 -36.63 -34.72
CA LEU A 17 6.75 -36.18 -33.34
C LEU A 17 8.10 -35.55 -32.95
N ILE A 18 9.22 -36.11 -33.40
CA ILE A 18 10.57 -35.54 -33.15
C ILE A 18 10.72 -34.19 -33.84
N ILE A 19 10.27 -34.06 -35.09
CA ILE A 19 10.33 -32.81 -35.84
C ILE A 19 9.46 -31.76 -35.15
N LEU A 20 8.22 -32.10 -34.84
CA LEU A 20 7.26 -31.18 -34.24
C LEU A 20 7.66 -30.74 -32.82
N LYS A 21 8.26 -31.62 -32.01
CA LYS A 21 8.78 -31.25 -30.68
C LYS A 21 9.94 -30.27 -30.72
N LYS A 22 10.64 -30.15 -31.86
CA LYS A 22 11.72 -29.16 -32.04
C LYS A 22 11.22 -27.81 -32.53
N LEU A 23 9.96 -27.73 -32.94
CA LEU A 23 9.32 -26.54 -33.45
C LEU A 23 8.55 -25.86 -32.30
N ASP A 24 9.30 -25.20 -31.43
CA ASP A 24 8.81 -24.48 -30.24
C ASP A 24 8.11 -23.16 -30.65
N SER A 25 7.04 -23.24 -31.45
CA SER A 25 6.28 -22.06 -31.87
C SER A 25 4.79 -22.34 -32.02
N VAL A 26 3.99 -21.40 -31.49
CA VAL A 26 2.53 -21.35 -31.65
C VAL A 26 2.13 -21.26 -33.14
N ASP A 27 3.01 -20.72 -34.00
CA ASP A 27 2.81 -20.68 -35.45
C ASP A 27 2.77 -22.06 -36.09
N VAL A 28 3.51 -23.02 -35.53
CA VAL A 28 3.56 -24.39 -36.02
C VAL A 28 2.29 -25.13 -35.64
N LEU A 29 1.81 -24.95 -34.40
CA LEU A 29 0.50 -25.45 -33.99
C LEU A 29 -0.60 -24.87 -34.88
N TYR A 30 -0.61 -23.55 -35.07
CA TYR A 30 -1.57 -22.89 -35.94
C TYR A 30 -1.56 -23.43 -37.38
N SER A 31 -0.36 -23.71 -37.91
CA SER A 31 -0.18 -24.20 -39.29
C SER A 31 -0.53 -25.68 -39.48
N LEU A 32 -0.56 -26.47 -38.42
CA LEU A 32 -0.85 -27.91 -38.48
C LEU A 32 -2.33 -28.22 -38.24
N PHE A 33 -3.00 -27.40 -37.43
CA PHE A 33 -4.41 -27.60 -37.12
C PHE A 33 -5.31 -27.46 -38.36
N ASN A 34 -6.16 -28.47 -38.57
CA ASN A 34 -7.06 -28.63 -39.71
C ASN A 34 -6.38 -28.89 -41.07
N VAL A 35 -5.09 -29.28 -41.08
CA VAL A 35 -4.42 -29.73 -42.31
C VAL A 35 -4.66 -31.22 -42.56
N ASN A 36 -4.58 -32.02 -41.50
CA ASN A 36 -4.76 -33.47 -41.57
C ASN A 36 -5.09 -34.04 -40.19
N ASN A 37 -6.09 -34.93 -40.09
CA ASN A 37 -6.49 -35.55 -38.82
C ASN A 37 -5.33 -36.22 -38.05
N ARG A 38 -4.35 -36.81 -38.75
CA ARG A 38 -3.16 -37.42 -38.13
C ARG A 38 -2.27 -36.35 -37.50
N LEU A 39 -2.07 -35.21 -38.16
CA LEU A 39 -1.30 -34.09 -37.62
C LEU A 39 -2.05 -33.40 -36.48
N ASP A 40 -3.38 -33.33 -36.52
CA ASP A 40 -4.20 -32.78 -35.42
C ASP A 40 -4.08 -33.63 -34.16
N GLN A 41 -4.15 -34.96 -34.31
CA GLN A 41 -3.95 -35.90 -33.20
C GLN A 41 -2.53 -35.79 -32.63
N MET A 42 -1.53 -35.66 -33.50
CA MET A 42 -0.14 -35.45 -33.07
C MET A 42 0.03 -34.12 -32.33
N ALA A 43 -0.49 -33.01 -32.85
CA ALA A 43 -0.40 -31.69 -32.22
C ALA A 43 -1.03 -31.70 -30.82
N ARG A 44 -2.18 -32.37 -30.65
CA ARG A 44 -2.80 -32.60 -29.34
C ARG A 44 -1.92 -33.42 -28.40
N SER A 45 -1.21 -34.42 -28.92
CA SER A 45 -0.31 -35.29 -28.13
C SER A 45 1.06 -34.67 -27.81
N ILE A 46 1.53 -33.73 -28.64
CA ILE A 46 2.79 -33.01 -28.47
C ILE A 46 2.64 -31.89 -27.43
N ASN A 47 1.40 -31.41 -27.21
CA ASN A 47 1.07 -30.36 -26.25
C ASN A 47 1.17 -30.80 -24.77
N ASN A 48 2.38 -31.20 -24.37
CA ASN A 48 2.98 -30.71 -23.13
C ASN A 48 3.42 -29.24 -23.32
N THR A 49 2.56 -28.39 -23.90
CA THR A 49 2.81 -26.95 -24.05
C THR A 49 2.69 -26.32 -22.68
N LYS A 50 3.75 -26.50 -21.87
CA LYS A 50 3.94 -25.73 -20.67
C LYS A 50 4.01 -24.25 -21.00
N PHE A 51 4.42 -23.87 -22.22
CA PHE A 51 4.66 -22.50 -22.63
C PHE A 51 3.99 -22.21 -23.98
N LEU A 52 3.20 -21.15 -24.06
CA LEU A 52 2.71 -20.59 -25.32
C LEU A 52 3.13 -19.13 -25.43
N ASN A 53 3.67 -18.73 -26.58
CA ASN A 53 4.05 -17.36 -26.88
C ASN A 53 3.21 -16.81 -28.04
N PHE A 54 2.44 -15.76 -27.76
CA PHE A 54 1.51 -15.18 -28.73
C PHE A 54 2.08 -13.90 -29.34
N SER A 55 2.62 -14.01 -30.56
CA SER A 55 2.99 -12.87 -31.42
C SER A 55 2.28 -12.95 -32.78
N MET A 56 0.95 -13.12 -32.76
CA MET A 56 0.13 -13.37 -33.96
C MET A 56 -0.67 -12.14 -34.38
N ASN A 57 -1.02 -12.06 -35.67
CA ASN A 57 -1.95 -11.03 -36.14
C ASN A 57 -3.40 -11.30 -35.68
N ASN A 58 -4.27 -10.29 -35.77
CA ASN A 58 -5.65 -10.38 -35.26
C ASN A 58 -6.50 -11.52 -35.85
N VAL A 59 -6.28 -11.86 -37.11
CA VAL A 59 -7.02 -12.92 -37.82
C VAL A 59 -6.59 -14.30 -37.31
N GLN A 60 -5.28 -14.50 -37.18
CA GLN A 60 -4.71 -15.72 -36.61
C GLN A 60 -5.14 -15.90 -35.16
N LEU A 61 -5.10 -14.83 -34.38
CA LEU A 61 -5.51 -14.84 -32.97
C LEU A 61 -6.98 -15.24 -32.80
N ASN A 62 -7.90 -14.73 -33.63
CA ASN A 62 -9.33 -15.10 -33.56
C ASN A 62 -9.52 -16.59 -33.76
N ARG A 63 -8.94 -17.12 -34.84
CA ARG A 63 -9.03 -18.54 -35.15
C ARG A 63 -8.40 -19.38 -34.03
N PHE A 64 -7.24 -18.96 -33.50
CA PHE A 64 -6.60 -19.65 -32.40
C PHE A 64 -7.48 -19.69 -31.14
N CYS A 65 -8.02 -18.55 -30.72
CA CYS A 65 -8.91 -18.45 -29.56
C CYS A 65 -10.20 -19.27 -29.71
N CYS A 66 -10.79 -19.32 -30.91
CA CYS A 66 -12.07 -20.01 -31.12
C CYS A 66 -11.91 -21.51 -31.40
N GLU A 67 -10.88 -21.93 -32.14
CA GLU A 67 -10.77 -23.30 -32.63
C GLU A 67 -9.73 -24.12 -31.86
N ILE A 68 -8.58 -23.53 -31.52
CA ILE A 68 -7.41 -24.28 -31.05
C ILE A 68 -7.33 -24.26 -29.52
N LEU A 69 -7.44 -23.07 -28.93
CA LEU A 69 -7.31 -22.85 -27.49
C LEU A 69 -8.27 -23.71 -26.66
N PRO A 70 -9.57 -23.86 -27.02
CA PRO A 70 -10.51 -24.71 -26.27
C PRO A 70 -10.18 -26.20 -26.32
N GLN A 71 -9.30 -26.63 -27.23
CA GLN A 71 -8.87 -28.03 -27.32
C GLN A 71 -7.64 -28.31 -26.46
N ILE A 72 -6.87 -27.29 -26.09
CA ILE A 72 -5.56 -27.44 -25.45
C ILE A 72 -5.45 -26.74 -24.09
N HIS A 73 -6.45 -25.93 -23.70
CA HIS A 73 -6.43 -25.08 -22.51
C HIS A 73 -6.09 -25.80 -21.19
N HIS A 74 -6.50 -27.07 -21.06
CA HIS A 74 -6.25 -27.87 -19.87
C HIS A 74 -4.77 -28.27 -19.68
N ASN A 75 -3.92 -28.17 -20.71
CA ASN A 75 -2.50 -28.54 -20.61
C ASN A 75 -1.56 -27.33 -20.44
N ILE A 76 -2.11 -26.12 -20.43
CA ILE A 76 -1.31 -24.88 -20.38
C ILE A 76 -0.93 -24.57 -18.93
N VAL A 77 0.38 -24.41 -18.68
CA VAL A 77 0.96 -24.10 -17.36
C VAL A 77 1.49 -22.66 -17.30
N GLU A 78 1.94 -22.12 -18.44
CA GLU A 78 2.46 -20.78 -18.60
C GLU A 78 1.99 -20.14 -19.92
N LEU A 79 1.57 -18.87 -19.84
CA LEU A 79 1.19 -18.05 -20.98
C LEU A 79 2.12 -16.84 -21.11
N THR A 80 2.78 -16.69 -22.26
CA THR A 80 3.48 -15.47 -22.65
C THR A 80 2.61 -14.68 -23.63
N LEU A 81 2.12 -13.52 -23.21
CA LEU A 81 1.10 -12.75 -23.91
C LEU A 81 1.60 -11.35 -24.26
N GLU A 82 1.31 -10.91 -25.48
CA GLU A 82 1.32 -9.49 -25.80
C GLU A 82 0.02 -8.83 -25.34
N ILE A 83 0.09 -7.58 -24.89
CA ILE A 83 -1.03 -6.90 -24.23
C ILE A 83 -2.30 -6.80 -25.10
N PHE A 84 -2.15 -6.65 -26.43
CA PHE A 84 -3.27 -6.58 -27.36
C PHE A 84 -4.00 -7.93 -27.55
N SER A 85 -3.35 -9.02 -27.17
CA SER A 85 -3.89 -10.38 -27.27
C SER A 85 -4.40 -10.92 -25.92
N MET A 86 -3.95 -10.32 -24.82
CA MET A 86 -4.18 -10.80 -23.45
C MET A 86 -5.67 -11.01 -23.14
N GLU A 87 -6.49 -9.98 -23.31
CA GLU A 87 -7.93 -10.04 -22.99
C GLU A 87 -8.63 -11.17 -23.77
N ARG A 88 -8.39 -11.25 -25.08
CA ARG A 88 -9.02 -12.25 -25.96
C ARG A 88 -8.56 -13.68 -25.63
N ILE A 89 -7.31 -13.86 -25.24
CA ILE A 89 -6.79 -15.18 -24.87
C ILE A 89 -7.35 -15.59 -23.51
N LEU A 90 -7.29 -14.70 -22.51
CA LEU A 90 -7.78 -15.00 -21.16
C LEU A 90 -9.30 -15.21 -21.12
N LEU A 91 -10.08 -14.55 -21.98
CA LEU A 91 -11.54 -14.72 -22.05
C LEU A 91 -11.99 -15.93 -22.88
N ALA A 92 -11.11 -16.52 -23.71
CA ALA A 92 -11.52 -17.58 -24.63
C ALA A 92 -11.80 -18.93 -23.93
N CYS A 93 -11.14 -19.22 -22.79
CA CYS A 93 -11.26 -20.49 -22.07
C CYS A 93 -10.95 -20.31 -20.58
N GLU A 94 -11.33 -21.29 -19.76
CA GLU A 94 -10.77 -21.43 -18.40
C GLU A 94 -9.45 -22.19 -18.44
N TYR A 95 -8.45 -21.78 -17.66
CA TYR A 95 -7.12 -22.42 -17.65
C TYR A 95 -6.83 -23.10 -16.32
N PRO A 96 -7.31 -24.34 -16.09
CA PRO A 96 -7.28 -24.95 -14.76
C PRO A 96 -5.86 -25.24 -14.23
N ASN A 97 -4.86 -25.35 -15.10
CA ASN A 97 -3.48 -25.68 -14.75
C ASN A 97 -2.49 -24.51 -14.92
N LEU A 98 -2.99 -23.30 -15.23
CA LEU A 98 -2.14 -22.13 -15.45
C LEU A 98 -1.56 -21.62 -14.12
N THR A 99 -0.24 -21.50 -14.07
CA THR A 99 0.50 -21.05 -12.88
C THR A 99 1.32 -19.79 -13.13
N VAL A 100 1.67 -19.50 -14.39
CA VAL A 100 2.51 -18.36 -14.76
C VAL A 100 1.91 -17.59 -15.94
N ILE A 101 1.88 -16.25 -15.85
CA ILE A 101 1.59 -15.37 -16.99
C ILE A 101 2.76 -14.39 -17.14
N VAL A 102 3.37 -14.40 -18.31
CA VAL A 102 4.44 -13.48 -18.72
C VAL A 102 3.86 -12.48 -19.72
N LEU A 103 4.02 -11.19 -19.48
CA LEU A 103 3.57 -10.15 -20.40
C LEU A 103 4.76 -9.56 -21.14
N THR A 104 4.73 -9.56 -22.48
CA THR A 104 5.78 -9.00 -23.35
C THR A 104 5.28 -7.75 -24.06
N ASN A 105 6.22 -6.90 -24.51
CA ASN A 105 5.92 -5.62 -25.20
C ASN A 105 4.93 -4.73 -24.44
N PHE A 106 5.12 -4.70 -23.12
CA PHE A 106 4.18 -4.12 -22.17
C PHE A 106 4.22 -2.60 -22.19
N LEU A 107 3.12 -1.96 -22.58
CA LEU A 107 2.90 -0.53 -22.37
C LEU A 107 2.10 -0.37 -21.07
N PRO A 108 2.68 0.19 -20.00
CA PRO A 108 2.00 0.34 -18.70
C PRO A 108 0.63 1.02 -18.81
N GLY A 109 0.42 1.88 -19.81
CA GLY A 109 -0.84 2.60 -19.99
C GLY A 109 -2.05 1.75 -20.31
N ILE A 110 -1.88 0.58 -20.91
CA ILE A 110 -3.01 -0.25 -21.36
C ILE A 110 -3.54 -1.08 -20.18
N LEU A 111 -2.67 -1.68 -19.36
CA LEU A 111 -3.12 -2.48 -18.21
C LEU A 111 -3.86 -1.63 -17.17
N LEU A 112 -3.47 -0.37 -17.01
CA LEU A 112 -4.15 0.57 -16.13
C LEU A 112 -5.63 0.77 -16.49
N GLN A 113 -6.01 0.60 -17.75
CA GLN A 113 -7.41 0.72 -18.18
C GLN A 113 -8.25 -0.47 -17.73
N TYR A 114 -7.66 -1.62 -17.41
CA TYR A 114 -8.39 -2.80 -16.96
C TYR A 114 -8.46 -2.92 -15.45
N LEU A 115 -7.77 -2.05 -14.72
CA LEU A 115 -7.81 -2.06 -13.26
C LEU A 115 -9.15 -1.51 -12.77
N THR A 116 -9.86 -2.36 -12.02
CA THR A 116 -11.07 -1.98 -11.25
C THR A 116 -10.72 -1.65 -9.80
N GLU A 117 -9.58 -2.12 -9.30
CA GLU A 117 -9.09 -1.84 -7.95
C GLU A 117 -7.63 -1.39 -7.97
N PHE A 118 -7.32 -0.36 -7.19
CA PHE A 118 -5.95 0.17 -7.08
C PHE A 118 -5.72 0.75 -5.69
N SER A 119 -4.54 0.49 -5.15
CA SER A 119 -4.09 1.04 -3.88
C SER A 119 -2.74 1.71 -4.06
N LEU A 120 -2.64 2.97 -3.67
CA LEU A 120 -1.38 3.70 -3.62
C LEU A 120 -1.21 4.31 -2.23
N THR A 121 -0.22 3.79 -1.50
CA THR A 121 0.17 4.33 -0.20
C THR A 121 1.67 4.68 -0.21
N SER A 122 1.99 5.92 0.16
CA SER A 122 3.36 6.37 0.40
C SER A 122 3.37 7.24 1.65
N TYR A 123 4.19 6.83 2.60
CA TYR A 123 4.40 7.53 3.87
C TYR A 123 5.68 8.37 3.86
N LEU A 124 6.22 8.59 2.66
CA LEU A 124 7.31 9.52 2.40
C LEU A 124 6.74 10.77 1.74
N LEU A 125 7.21 11.93 2.20
CA LEU A 125 6.87 13.23 1.61
C LEU A 125 7.21 13.25 0.12
N THR A 126 6.25 13.63 -0.70
CA THR A 126 6.42 13.71 -2.16
C THR A 126 6.03 15.08 -2.72
N TYR A 127 6.76 15.50 -3.76
CA TYR A 127 6.45 16.67 -4.60
C TYR A 127 5.82 16.25 -5.93
N ALA A 128 5.65 14.94 -6.15
CA ALA A 128 5.29 14.37 -7.45
C ALA A 128 3.77 14.20 -7.66
N TYR A 129 2.95 14.74 -6.77
CA TYR A 129 1.51 14.58 -6.82
C TYR A 129 0.93 15.07 -8.16
N ASP A 130 1.17 16.33 -8.50
CA ASP A 130 0.59 16.95 -9.69
C ASP A 130 1.11 16.33 -11.00
N CYS A 131 2.42 16.04 -11.09
CA CYS A 131 3.05 15.63 -12.34
C CYS A 131 3.10 14.11 -12.58
N ARG A 132 3.08 13.28 -11.53
CA ARG A 132 3.19 11.81 -11.64
C ARG A 132 1.93 11.11 -11.17
N ILE A 133 1.47 11.42 -9.96
CA ILE A 133 0.39 10.65 -9.33
C ILE A 133 -0.94 10.95 -10.00
N LEU A 134 -1.31 12.23 -10.20
CA LEU A 134 -2.53 12.58 -10.92
C LEU A 134 -2.52 12.01 -12.35
N SER A 135 -1.38 12.13 -13.06
CA SER A 135 -1.24 11.57 -14.41
C SER A 135 -1.43 10.05 -14.44
N LEU A 136 -0.93 9.33 -13.45
CA LEU A 136 -1.12 7.88 -13.31
C LEU A 136 -2.60 7.55 -13.08
N LEU A 137 -3.24 8.20 -12.11
CA LEU A 137 -4.62 7.95 -11.73
C LEU A 137 -5.60 8.23 -12.89
N ARG A 138 -5.35 9.29 -13.67
CA ARG A 138 -6.13 9.63 -14.88
C ARG A 138 -6.11 8.55 -15.96
N ARG A 139 -5.15 7.63 -15.93
CA ARG A 139 -5.01 6.52 -16.88
C ARG A 139 -5.74 5.26 -16.44
N MET A 140 -6.44 5.30 -15.30
CA MET A 140 -7.27 4.21 -14.76
C MET A 140 -8.76 4.60 -14.81
N PRO A 141 -9.36 4.79 -16.01
CA PRO A 141 -10.73 5.30 -16.12
C PRO A 141 -11.79 4.34 -15.57
N ASN A 142 -11.50 3.04 -15.56
CA ASN A 142 -12.42 1.97 -15.14
C ASN A 142 -12.29 1.61 -13.65
N LEU A 143 -11.56 2.42 -12.89
CA LEU A 143 -11.34 2.17 -11.48
C LEU A 143 -12.65 2.30 -10.69
N GLU A 144 -13.01 1.24 -9.97
CA GLU A 144 -14.17 1.18 -9.09
C GLU A 144 -13.76 1.46 -7.64
N THR A 145 -12.67 0.86 -7.18
CA THR A 145 -12.13 1.05 -5.83
C THR A 145 -10.74 1.68 -5.86
N LEU A 146 -10.57 2.76 -5.10
CA LEU A 146 -9.28 3.43 -4.89
C LEU A 146 -8.98 3.56 -3.40
N THR A 147 -7.82 3.05 -2.99
CA THR A 147 -7.22 3.33 -1.68
C THR A 147 -6.01 4.27 -1.87
N PHE A 148 -6.00 5.40 -1.18
CA PHE A 148 -5.06 6.48 -1.47
C PHE A 148 -4.49 7.13 -0.20
N GLY A 149 -3.24 6.82 0.14
CA GLY A 149 -2.56 7.33 1.34
C GLY A 149 -1.28 8.08 0.98
N LEU A 150 -1.21 9.40 1.14
CA LEU A 150 -0.03 10.18 0.72
C LEU A 150 0.25 11.38 1.63
N ASP A 151 1.54 11.65 1.83
CA ASP A 151 2.04 12.90 2.39
C ASP A 151 2.69 13.75 1.30
N ILE A 152 2.15 14.95 1.04
CA ILE A 152 2.44 15.74 -0.15
C ILE A 152 2.87 17.15 0.24
N VAL A 153 4.01 17.61 -0.29
CA VAL A 153 4.41 19.02 -0.16
C VAL A 153 3.88 19.81 -1.34
N ARG A 154 3.08 20.86 -1.06
CA ARG A 154 2.38 21.64 -2.10
C ARG A 154 2.19 23.10 -1.68
N SER A 155 1.79 23.95 -2.62
CA SER A 155 1.44 25.35 -2.36
C SER A 155 -0.04 25.55 -1.99
N SER A 156 -0.89 24.54 -2.17
CA SER A 156 -2.31 24.58 -1.86
C SER A 156 -2.80 23.22 -1.36
N VAL A 157 -3.81 23.25 -0.48
CA VAL A 157 -4.43 22.05 0.11
C VAL A 157 -5.12 21.22 -0.97
N ILE A 158 -5.02 19.89 -0.87
CA ILE A 158 -5.84 18.96 -1.64
C ILE A 158 -7.15 18.72 -0.88
N ASP A 159 -8.13 19.57 -1.13
CA ASP A 159 -9.46 19.51 -0.51
C ASP A 159 -10.49 18.79 -1.42
N GLY A 160 -11.76 18.81 -1.02
CA GLY A 160 -12.83 18.15 -1.77
C GLY A 160 -13.07 18.76 -3.14
N LEU A 161 -12.85 20.08 -3.33
CA LEU A 161 -12.99 20.74 -4.63
C LEU A 161 -11.88 20.26 -5.57
N HIS A 162 -10.64 20.27 -5.09
CA HIS A 162 -9.50 19.81 -5.87
C HIS A 162 -9.64 18.34 -6.29
N LEU A 163 -10.09 17.45 -5.39
CA LEU A 163 -10.30 16.04 -5.73
C LEU A 163 -11.40 15.86 -6.79
N ASN A 164 -12.48 16.64 -6.72
CA ASN A 164 -13.53 16.59 -7.73
C ASN A 164 -13.03 17.05 -9.11
N GLU A 165 -12.33 18.18 -9.16
CA GLU A 165 -11.87 18.82 -10.40
C GLU A 165 -10.73 18.05 -11.08
N GLU A 166 -9.77 17.53 -10.31
CA GLU A 166 -8.53 16.99 -10.88
C GLU A 166 -8.52 15.46 -10.97
N LEU A 167 -9.28 14.77 -10.12
CA LEU A 167 -9.29 13.31 -10.01
C LEU A 167 -10.62 12.72 -10.50
N PHE A 168 -11.74 13.08 -9.86
CA PHE A 168 -13.00 12.36 -10.06
C PHE A 168 -13.71 12.67 -11.37
N ILE A 169 -13.45 13.81 -11.99
CA ILE A 169 -13.94 14.08 -13.36
C ILE A 169 -13.47 12.99 -14.35
N HIS A 170 -12.37 12.29 -14.05
CA HIS A 170 -11.80 11.22 -14.86
C HIS A 170 -12.17 9.80 -14.39
N MET A 171 -12.78 9.64 -13.20
CA MET A 171 -13.03 8.34 -12.57
C MET A 171 -14.53 8.07 -12.44
N LYS A 172 -15.21 7.91 -13.58
CA LYS A 172 -16.68 7.80 -13.62
C LYS A 172 -17.24 6.57 -12.92
N TYR A 173 -16.46 5.48 -12.87
CA TYR A 173 -16.87 4.20 -12.28
C TYR A 173 -16.49 4.07 -10.80
N LEU A 174 -15.78 5.05 -10.23
CA LEU A 174 -15.32 4.98 -8.85
C LEU A 174 -16.51 5.00 -7.89
N ASN A 175 -16.72 3.86 -7.23
CA ASN A 175 -17.79 3.60 -6.29
C ASN A 175 -17.28 3.59 -4.84
N LYS A 176 -15.99 3.31 -4.62
CA LYS A 176 -15.37 3.27 -3.30
C LYS A 176 -14.04 4.03 -3.30
N PHE A 177 -13.94 5.00 -2.42
CA PHE A 177 -12.71 5.77 -2.22
C PHE A 177 -12.37 5.85 -0.73
N ILE A 178 -11.24 5.26 -0.37
CA ILE A 178 -10.68 5.29 0.98
C ILE A 178 -9.39 6.09 0.90
N PHE A 179 -9.26 7.15 1.68
CA PHE A 179 -8.07 7.99 1.58
C PHE A 179 -7.58 8.57 2.89
N HIS A 180 -6.31 8.95 2.88
CA HIS A 180 -5.63 9.80 3.84
C HIS A 180 -4.61 10.63 3.07
N ILE A 181 -4.87 11.92 2.95
CA ILE A 181 -3.99 12.85 2.25
C ILE A 181 -3.53 13.86 3.28
N CYS A 182 -2.23 13.87 3.58
CA CYS A 182 -1.60 14.97 4.28
C CYS A 182 -1.05 15.96 3.25
N THR A 183 -1.58 17.19 3.24
CA THR A 183 -0.93 18.27 2.49
C THR A 183 -0.08 19.10 3.44
N VAL A 184 1.21 19.22 3.14
CA VAL A 184 2.19 20.02 3.85
C VAL A 184 2.42 21.33 3.10
N LEU A 185 2.00 22.44 3.71
CA LEU A 185 2.20 23.79 3.20
C LEU A 185 3.37 24.47 3.92
N ARG A 186 4.09 25.35 3.21
CA ARG A 186 5.09 26.25 3.80
C ARG A 186 4.41 27.59 4.11
N THR A 187 4.27 27.91 5.40
CA THR A 187 3.44 29.02 5.92
C THR A 187 3.90 30.41 5.53
N TYR A 188 5.18 30.60 5.17
CA TYR A 188 5.67 31.89 4.67
C TYR A 188 4.95 32.38 3.40
N GLN A 189 4.09 31.56 2.81
CA GLN A 189 3.39 31.82 1.54
C GLN A 189 1.88 32.07 1.70
N THR A 190 1.29 31.94 2.89
CA THR A 190 -0.19 31.98 3.04
C THR A 190 -0.64 32.85 4.22
N ASN A 191 -1.34 33.95 3.94
CA ASN A 191 -1.93 34.83 4.96
C ASN A 191 -3.28 34.34 5.49
N ASN A 192 -3.92 33.39 4.81
CA ASN A 192 -5.24 32.85 5.17
C ASN A 192 -5.13 31.33 5.38
N PHE A 193 -5.16 30.90 6.64
CA PHE A 193 -5.21 29.49 6.99
C PHE A 193 -6.65 28.98 6.88
N LEU A 194 -6.82 27.82 6.27
CA LEU A 194 -8.12 27.15 6.22
C LEU A 194 -8.41 26.49 7.57
N THR A 195 -9.61 26.65 8.08
CA THR A 195 -10.08 25.95 9.28
C THR A 195 -10.57 24.54 8.93
N ALA A 196 -10.71 23.68 9.94
CA ALA A 196 -11.29 22.36 9.76
C ALA A 196 -12.71 22.41 9.19
N ASN A 197 -13.48 23.46 9.51
CA ASN A 197 -14.82 23.67 8.95
C ASN A 197 -14.75 24.07 7.48
N ASP A 198 -13.80 24.92 7.08
CA ASP A 198 -13.60 25.28 5.68
C ASP A 198 -13.30 24.04 4.84
N ILE A 199 -12.40 23.17 5.31
CA ILE A 199 -12.10 21.89 4.65
C ILE A 199 -13.34 21.01 4.59
N LYS A 200 -14.05 20.78 5.71
CA LYS A 200 -15.26 19.96 5.74
C LYS A 200 -16.34 20.46 4.78
N ASN A 201 -16.47 21.78 4.60
CA ASN A 201 -17.44 22.37 3.69
C ASN A 201 -17.17 22.00 2.22
N THR A 202 -15.92 21.72 1.84
CA THR A 202 -15.58 21.25 0.49
C THR A 202 -16.07 19.82 0.19
N PHE A 203 -16.46 19.08 1.23
CA PHE A 203 -16.96 17.70 1.15
C PHE A 203 -18.49 17.58 1.37
N LEU A 204 -19.26 18.68 1.34
CA LEU A 204 -20.71 18.64 1.60
C LEU A 204 -21.51 17.74 0.63
N ASN A 205 -21.11 17.71 -0.63
CA ASN A 205 -21.74 16.88 -1.67
C ASN A 205 -20.96 15.59 -1.94
N TRP A 206 -20.16 15.14 -0.98
CA TRP A 206 -19.31 13.97 -1.12
C TRP A 206 -20.13 12.68 -1.08
N LYS A 207 -20.05 11.87 -2.15
CA LYS A 207 -20.82 10.62 -2.28
C LYS A 207 -20.14 9.39 -1.67
N TYR A 208 -18.90 9.52 -1.17
CA TYR A 208 -18.12 8.41 -0.61
C TYR A 208 -18.19 8.40 0.93
N SER A 209 -17.24 7.72 1.58
CA SER A 209 -17.11 7.70 3.04
C SER A 209 -17.05 9.12 3.62
N SER A 210 -17.61 9.27 4.82
CA SER A 210 -17.51 10.50 5.59
C SER A 210 -16.06 10.92 5.75
N VAL A 211 -15.82 12.23 5.76
CA VAL A 211 -14.48 12.82 5.80
C VAL A 211 -14.28 13.54 7.12
N ASN A 212 -13.10 13.36 7.71
CA ASN A 212 -12.63 14.21 8.78
C ASN A 212 -11.26 14.80 8.44
N CYS A 213 -10.85 15.80 9.21
CA CYS A 213 -9.56 16.43 9.04
C CYS A 213 -8.94 16.86 10.35
N CYS A 214 -7.62 16.99 10.34
CA CYS A 214 -6.82 17.60 11.39
C CYS A 214 -5.89 18.61 10.71
N ILE A 215 -5.78 19.80 11.29
CA ILE A 215 -4.99 20.90 10.74
C ILE A 215 -4.06 21.38 11.83
N ASP A 216 -2.78 21.38 11.52
CA ASP A 216 -1.72 21.79 12.42
C ASP A 216 -0.87 22.88 11.79
N HIS A 217 -0.58 23.90 12.59
CA HIS A 217 0.27 25.02 12.22
C HIS A 217 1.47 25.04 13.15
N PHE A 218 2.65 24.69 12.62
CA PHE A 218 3.87 24.59 13.40
C PHE A 218 4.69 25.88 13.29
N SER A 219 5.42 26.19 14.35
CA SER A 219 6.26 27.38 14.45
C SER A 219 7.47 27.37 13.53
N ASP A 220 7.83 26.20 13.00
CA ASP A 220 8.93 26.00 12.04
C ASP A 220 8.59 26.47 10.61
N GLY A 221 7.37 26.99 10.43
CA GLY A 221 6.91 27.50 9.17
C GLY A 221 6.19 26.46 8.30
N TYR A 222 5.76 25.34 8.86
CA TYR A 222 4.97 24.33 8.14
C TYR A 222 3.54 24.24 8.65
N SER A 223 2.64 23.82 7.78
CA SER A 223 1.28 23.47 8.17
C SER A 223 0.86 22.16 7.52
N TYR A 224 0.26 21.30 8.32
CA TYR A 224 -0.12 19.94 7.94
C TYR A 224 -1.64 19.87 7.91
N TYR A 225 -2.19 19.51 6.76
CA TYR A 225 -3.62 19.32 6.55
C TYR A 225 -3.85 17.84 6.29
N HIS A 226 -4.16 17.10 7.35
CA HIS A 226 -4.55 15.70 7.25
C HIS A 226 -6.03 15.62 6.94
N ILE A 227 -6.39 15.08 5.77
CA ILE A 227 -7.78 14.89 5.34
C ILE A 227 -7.96 13.41 5.01
N TYR A 228 -8.94 12.76 5.61
CA TYR A 228 -9.06 11.30 5.53
C TYR A 228 -10.51 10.82 5.62
N SER A 229 -10.72 9.62 5.08
CA SER A 229 -11.98 8.87 5.20
C SER A 229 -12.16 8.32 6.62
N THR A 230 -13.40 8.33 7.10
CA THR A 230 -13.80 7.70 8.37
C THR A 230 -14.68 6.47 8.12
N PRO A 231 -14.45 5.34 8.82
CA PRO A 231 -13.37 5.13 9.79
C PRO A 231 -11.99 5.15 9.11
N PHE A 232 -10.95 5.54 9.86
CA PHE A 232 -9.58 5.60 9.34
C PHE A 232 -9.05 4.19 9.09
N GLN A 233 -8.60 3.89 7.87
CA GLN A 233 -8.20 2.52 7.46
C GLN A 233 -6.70 2.38 7.11
N MET A 234 -5.90 3.45 7.24
CA MET A 234 -4.48 3.36 6.96
C MET A 234 -3.70 2.79 8.15
N THR A 235 -2.56 2.18 7.85
CA THR A 235 -1.69 1.57 8.87
C THR A 235 -0.69 2.55 9.46
N HIS A 236 -0.49 3.71 8.81
CA HIS A 236 0.44 4.74 9.22
C HIS A 236 -0.29 6.05 9.42
N PHE A 237 0.15 6.80 10.43
CA PHE A 237 -0.22 8.20 10.62
C PHE A 237 1.04 8.98 10.98
N THR A 238 1.40 9.94 10.14
CA THR A 238 2.59 10.78 10.30
C THR A 238 2.22 12.14 10.90
N CYS A 239 3.12 12.73 11.69
CA CYS A 239 2.98 14.06 12.29
C CYS A 239 1.67 14.31 13.06
N LEU A 240 1.21 13.34 13.86
CA LEU A 240 0.06 13.56 14.75
C LEU A 240 0.47 14.53 15.88
N SER A 241 -0.33 15.58 16.08
CA SER A 241 -0.12 16.61 17.11
C SER A 241 -1.12 16.51 18.28
N ASN A 242 -1.03 17.42 19.25
CA ASN A 242 -2.02 17.56 20.32
C ASN A 242 -3.38 18.10 19.83
N SER A 243 -3.51 18.52 18.58
CA SER A 243 -4.79 18.94 18.02
C SER A 243 -5.74 17.76 17.77
N PHE A 244 -5.23 16.53 17.93
CA PHE A 244 -5.99 15.32 17.66
C PHE A 244 -6.62 14.74 18.93
N HIS A 245 -7.96 14.69 18.98
CA HIS A 245 -8.71 14.00 20.04
C HIS A 245 -10.00 13.34 19.50
N GLY A 246 -10.37 12.21 20.10
CA GLY A 246 -11.74 11.66 20.01
C GLY A 246 -12.04 10.75 18.82
N GLN A 247 -11.03 10.15 18.16
CA GLN A 247 -11.25 9.11 17.16
C GLN A 247 -10.47 7.84 17.43
N ASP A 248 -11.06 6.70 17.05
CA ASP A 248 -10.42 5.40 17.11
C ASP A 248 -9.65 5.11 15.81
N PHE A 249 -8.38 4.75 15.98
CA PHE A 249 -7.43 4.44 14.92
C PHE A 249 -7.03 2.96 14.97
N LEU A 250 -8.04 2.11 14.88
CA LEU A 250 -7.91 0.66 15.10
C LEU A 250 -6.87 0.00 14.17
N TYR A 251 -6.67 0.56 12.98
CA TYR A 251 -5.75 0.05 11.96
C TYR A 251 -4.34 0.65 12.04
N VAL A 252 -4.13 1.72 12.81
CA VAL A 252 -2.82 2.38 12.92
C VAL A 252 -1.87 1.49 13.70
N THR A 253 -0.78 1.13 13.03
CA THR A 253 0.32 0.33 13.59
C THR A 253 1.62 1.13 13.64
N ASN A 254 1.73 2.20 12.85
CA ASN A 254 2.89 3.07 12.75
C ASN A 254 2.46 4.51 13.02
N LEU A 255 3.02 5.12 14.05
CA LEU A 255 2.67 6.47 14.44
C LEU A 255 3.92 7.32 14.65
N TRP A 256 3.90 8.51 14.07
CA TRP A 256 4.85 9.57 14.36
C TRP A 256 4.11 10.74 15.02
N LEU A 257 4.53 11.07 16.24
CA LEU A 257 4.07 12.22 17.01
C LEU A 257 5.03 13.39 16.84
N PHE A 258 4.49 14.57 16.52
CA PHE A 258 5.23 15.82 16.44
C PHE A 258 4.35 17.00 16.84
N ASP A 259 4.82 17.82 17.77
CA ASP A 259 4.17 19.07 18.15
C ASP A 259 5.19 20.03 18.79
N GLY A 260 4.94 21.34 18.69
CA GLY A 260 5.66 22.35 19.48
C GLY A 260 5.22 22.36 20.95
N ARG A 261 4.01 21.89 21.25
CA ARG A 261 3.48 21.72 22.62
C ARG A 261 3.83 20.33 23.17
N PRO A 262 3.98 20.17 24.49
CA PRO A 262 4.29 18.87 25.06
C PRO A 262 3.10 17.91 24.93
N PHE A 263 3.40 16.62 24.74
CA PHE A 263 2.40 15.55 24.88
C PHE A 263 2.33 15.12 26.34
N GLU A 264 1.24 15.45 27.03
CA GLU A 264 1.10 15.13 28.45
C GLU A 264 0.74 13.67 28.70
N HIS A 265 0.76 13.23 29.96
CA HIS A 265 0.46 11.84 30.34
C HIS A 265 -0.88 11.34 29.76
N ASP A 266 -1.94 12.14 29.91
CA ASP A 266 -3.30 11.82 29.46
C ASP A 266 -3.38 11.64 27.93
N PHE A 267 -2.51 12.31 27.18
CA PHE A 267 -2.42 12.13 25.73
C PHE A 267 -1.95 10.71 25.41
N PHE A 268 -0.94 10.19 26.13
CA PHE A 268 -0.47 8.83 25.94
C PHE A 268 -1.49 7.79 26.43
N GLU A 269 -2.24 8.10 27.49
CA GLU A 269 -3.34 7.23 27.93
C GLU A 269 -4.41 7.11 26.85
N TRP A 270 -4.90 8.26 26.34
CA TRP A 270 -5.82 8.29 25.21
C TRP A 270 -5.25 7.55 24.00
N LEU A 271 -3.97 7.79 23.66
CA LEU A 271 -3.34 7.17 22.51
C LEU A 271 -3.31 5.64 22.60
N SER A 272 -3.08 5.09 23.79
CA SER A 272 -3.08 3.64 24.01
C SER A 272 -4.45 3.01 23.75
N GLN A 273 -5.53 3.76 23.98
CA GLN A 273 -6.90 3.33 23.73
C GLN A 273 -7.30 3.53 22.27
N ALA A 274 -6.94 4.68 21.69
CA ALA A 274 -7.27 5.02 20.31
C ALA A 274 -6.49 4.19 19.29
N CYS A 275 -5.24 3.80 19.59
CA CYS A 275 -4.36 3.01 18.72
C CYS A 275 -3.99 1.67 19.39
N PRO A 276 -4.95 0.76 19.63
CA PRO A 276 -4.68 -0.46 20.38
C PRO A 276 -3.67 -1.37 19.66
N SER A 277 -3.63 -1.32 18.32
CA SER A 277 -2.74 -2.10 17.46
C SER A 277 -1.35 -1.48 17.25
N LEU A 278 -1.00 -0.42 17.99
CA LEU A 278 0.23 0.33 17.78
C LEU A 278 1.47 -0.55 17.96
N LYS A 279 2.33 -0.58 16.92
CA LYS A 279 3.53 -1.41 16.84
C LYS A 279 4.82 -0.60 16.82
N HIS A 280 4.79 0.54 16.15
CA HIS A 280 5.90 1.47 16.02
C HIS A 280 5.46 2.87 16.46
N LEU A 281 6.17 3.43 17.42
CA LEU A 281 5.96 4.80 17.88
C LEU A 281 7.25 5.61 17.73
N LEU A 282 7.17 6.71 17.01
CA LEU A 282 8.22 7.73 16.94
C LEU A 282 7.70 8.99 17.62
N ILE A 283 8.47 9.54 18.55
CA ILE A 283 8.18 10.82 19.20
C ILE A 283 9.30 11.78 18.86
N ASP A 284 8.92 12.86 18.18
CA ASP A 284 9.79 13.99 17.86
C ASP A 284 9.19 15.23 18.54
N ASN A 285 9.66 15.50 19.74
CA ASN A 285 9.14 16.59 20.56
C ASN A 285 10.17 16.91 21.65
N LEU A 286 10.77 18.09 21.57
CA LEU A 286 11.80 18.53 22.52
C LEU A 286 11.21 19.32 23.70
N THR A 287 9.91 19.56 23.70
CA THR A 287 9.24 20.34 24.75
C THR A 287 8.99 19.45 25.98
N PRO A 288 9.41 19.91 27.18
CA PRO A 288 9.23 19.15 28.43
C PRO A 288 7.75 19.01 28.81
N GLN A 289 7.41 17.88 29.43
CA GLN A 289 6.06 17.65 29.97
C GLN A 289 5.85 18.48 31.23
N ALA A 290 4.75 19.22 31.31
CA ALA A 290 4.37 19.94 32.52
C ALA A 290 3.72 18.99 33.54
N ASN A 291 2.93 18.03 33.05
CA ASN A 291 2.10 17.12 33.85
C ASN A 291 2.57 15.68 33.69
N LYS A 292 3.73 15.37 34.30
CA LYS A 292 4.43 14.08 34.14
C LYS A 292 3.68 12.87 34.73
N ARG A 293 2.75 13.09 35.67
CA ARG A 293 1.96 12.04 36.34
C ARG A 293 0.63 12.59 36.83
N GLN A 294 -0.45 11.86 36.55
CA GLN A 294 -1.68 12.00 37.35
C GLN A 294 -1.63 11.02 38.52
N VAL A 295 -1.70 11.56 39.73
CA VAL A 295 -1.86 10.77 40.95
C VAL A 295 -3.35 10.73 41.26
N THR A 296 -4.01 9.60 41.05
CA THR A 296 -5.36 9.41 41.57
C THR A 296 -5.24 8.91 43.01
N ILE A 297 -5.72 9.71 43.96
CA ILE A 297 -5.80 9.29 45.37
C ILE A 297 -7.15 8.60 45.56
N ILE A 298 -7.13 7.28 45.77
CA ILE A 298 -8.31 6.49 46.13
C ILE A 298 -8.00 5.83 47.47
N ASP A 299 -8.80 6.11 48.50
CA ASP A 299 -8.67 5.54 49.85
C ASP A 299 -7.24 5.65 50.44
N ASP A 300 -6.65 6.85 50.42
CA ASP A 300 -5.27 7.15 50.84
C ASP A 300 -4.17 6.34 50.10
N LYS A 301 -4.53 5.61 49.04
CA LYS A 301 -3.60 4.94 48.14
C LYS A 301 -3.48 5.74 46.85
N GLN A 302 -2.23 6.09 46.52
CA GLN A 302 -1.90 6.62 45.21
C GLN A 302 -2.00 5.48 44.20
N ILE A 303 -3.04 5.50 43.37
CA ILE A 303 -3.22 4.60 42.25
C ILE A 303 -2.74 5.34 41.00
N PHE A 304 -1.72 4.79 40.35
CA PHE A 304 -1.22 5.29 39.07
C PHE A 304 -1.96 4.55 37.95
N SER A 305 -2.61 5.26 37.04
CA SER A 305 -3.11 4.66 35.80
C SER A 305 -1.90 4.22 34.98
N LYS A 306 -1.68 2.91 34.91
CA LYS A 306 -0.57 2.35 34.14
C LYS A 306 -0.99 2.27 32.68
N ILE A 307 -0.35 3.06 31.82
CA ILE A 307 -0.59 3.01 30.37
C ILE A 307 -0.02 1.71 29.82
N SER A 308 -0.72 1.03 28.92
CA SER A 308 -0.29 -0.26 28.38
C SER A 308 -0.26 -0.23 26.86
N TYR A 309 0.91 -0.47 26.28
CA TYR A 309 1.07 -0.68 24.84
C TYR A 309 1.45 -2.14 24.57
N LEU A 310 0.45 -3.00 24.45
CA LEU A 310 0.64 -4.46 24.37
C LEU A 310 1.40 -4.91 23.11
N HIS A 311 1.31 -4.15 22.02
CA HIS A 311 1.87 -4.50 20.72
C HIS A 311 3.06 -3.64 20.30
N LEU A 312 3.47 -2.67 21.12
CA LEU A 312 4.55 -1.74 20.79
C LEU A 312 5.90 -2.44 20.84
N PHE A 313 6.45 -2.74 19.67
CA PHE A 313 7.72 -3.45 19.56
C PHE A 313 8.91 -2.54 19.20
N LYS A 314 8.63 -1.37 18.60
CA LYS A 314 9.65 -0.34 18.33
C LYS A 314 9.23 1.01 18.89
N LEU A 315 10.11 1.59 19.69
CA LEU A 315 9.96 2.93 20.24
C LEU A 315 11.16 3.78 19.84
N ASN A 316 10.93 4.93 19.21
CA ASN A 316 11.95 5.89 18.86
C ASN A 316 11.74 7.20 19.62
N LEU A 317 12.72 7.52 20.47
CA LEU A 317 12.79 8.68 21.35
C LEU A 317 14.10 9.46 21.11
N ALA A 318 14.78 9.25 19.98
CA ALA A 318 16.05 9.92 19.68
C ALA A 318 15.91 11.46 19.74
N GLU A 319 14.84 11.97 19.13
CA GLU A 319 14.51 13.40 19.07
C GLU A 319 13.44 13.81 20.11
N ALA A 320 13.24 12.99 21.15
CA ALA A 320 12.29 13.29 22.22
C ALA A 320 12.98 13.92 23.44
N HIS A 321 12.31 14.85 24.12
CA HIS A 321 12.72 15.32 25.45
C HIS A 321 12.87 14.15 26.45
N ILE A 322 13.72 14.33 27.46
CA ILE A 322 14.01 13.31 28.48
C ILE A 322 12.75 12.87 29.25
N ASP A 323 11.75 13.74 29.37
CA ASP A 323 10.48 13.42 30.05
C ASP A 323 9.72 12.28 29.37
N TYR A 324 9.72 12.23 28.02
CA TYR A 324 9.09 11.13 27.29
C TYR A 324 9.83 9.81 27.50
N VAL A 325 11.16 9.87 27.62
CA VAL A 325 11.93 8.68 27.98
C VAL A 325 11.54 8.19 29.37
N GLU A 326 11.35 9.09 30.34
CA GLU A 326 10.89 8.70 31.67
C GLU A 326 9.46 8.14 31.64
N GLN A 327 8.56 8.76 30.87
CA GLN A 327 7.18 8.28 30.66
C GLN A 327 7.14 6.83 30.17
N PHE A 328 7.96 6.47 29.17
CA PHE A 328 7.93 5.12 28.56
C PHE A 328 8.82 4.09 29.27
N LEU A 329 10.00 4.47 29.77
CA LEU A 329 10.93 3.50 30.36
C LEU A 329 10.68 3.26 31.87
N CYS A 330 9.96 4.14 32.55
CA CYS A 330 9.56 3.91 33.93
C CYS A 330 8.34 2.98 33.97
N TYR A 331 8.51 1.74 34.45
CA TYR A 331 7.45 0.71 34.43
C TYR A 331 6.21 1.09 35.25
N THR A 332 6.35 2.01 36.21
CA THR A 332 5.22 2.51 37.00
C THR A 332 4.30 3.41 36.18
N ASN A 333 4.80 3.94 35.05
CA ASN A 333 4.06 4.84 34.16
C ASN A 333 3.50 4.06 32.95
N THR A 334 4.34 3.23 32.33
CA THR A 334 4.00 2.55 31.08
C THR A 334 4.42 1.08 31.10
N TYR A 335 3.57 0.18 30.59
CA TYR A 335 3.85 -1.23 30.38
C TYR A 335 4.12 -1.53 28.90
N LEU A 336 5.32 -2.05 28.60
CA LEU A 336 5.79 -2.33 27.23
C LEU A 336 6.25 -3.79 27.09
N PRO A 337 5.32 -4.77 27.16
CA PRO A 337 5.68 -6.19 27.26
C PRO A 337 6.35 -6.77 26.01
N THR A 338 6.28 -6.07 24.87
CA THR A 338 6.77 -6.56 23.57
C THR A 338 7.85 -5.66 22.97
N LEU A 339 8.41 -4.71 23.74
CA LEU A 339 9.44 -3.80 23.27
C LEU A 339 10.73 -4.55 22.93
N HIS A 340 11.18 -4.46 21.68
CA HIS A 340 12.39 -5.13 21.20
C HIS A 340 13.41 -4.15 20.64
N THR A 341 12.96 -2.99 20.17
CA THR A 341 13.83 -1.96 19.60
C THR A 341 13.56 -0.63 20.24
N LEU A 342 14.58 -0.04 20.85
CA LEU A 342 14.56 1.30 21.41
C LEU A 342 15.63 2.14 20.71
N ALA A 343 15.21 3.23 20.07
CA ALA A 343 16.12 4.26 19.60
C ALA A 343 16.08 5.44 20.57
N ILE A 344 17.22 5.78 21.16
CA ILE A 344 17.34 6.82 22.19
C ILE A 344 18.78 7.35 22.21
N GLN A 345 18.95 8.63 22.57
CA GLN A 345 20.28 9.19 22.82
C GLN A 345 20.88 8.60 24.11
N TYR A 346 22.17 8.22 24.04
CA TYR A 346 22.84 7.50 25.10
C TYR A 346 22.89 8.25 26.44
N ASP A 347 23.14 9.56 26.39
CA ASP A 347 23.16 10.46 27.54
C ASP A 347 21.80 10.52 28.28
N LYS A 348 20.69 10.57 27.54
CA LYS A 348 19.33 10.51 28.11
C LYS A 348 19.10 9.17 28.82
N LEU A 349 19.53 8.06 28.20
CA LEU A 349 19.39 6.73 28.79
C LEU A 349 20.22 6.57 30.08
N VAL A 350 21.48 7.04 30.08
CA VAL A 350 22.36 7.05 31.24
C VAL A 350 21.78 7.89 32.38
N THR A 351 21.29 9.09 32.05
CA THR A 351 20.69 10.00 33.04
C THR A 351 19.47 9.37 33.71
N ILE A 352 18.57 8.82 32.90
CA ILE A 352 17.32 8.22 33.42
C ILE A 352 17.57 6.96 34.21
N SER A 353 18.47 6.09 33.75
CA SER A 353 18.81 4.84 34.42
C SER A 353 19.74 5.03 35.63
N ASN A 354 20.18 6.27 35.91
CA ASN A 354 21.21 6.58 36.90
C ASN A 354 22.46 5.71 36.70
N ASN A 355 23.10 5.81 35.53
CA ASN A 355 24.21 4.94 35.14
C ASN A 355 23.87 3.44 35.25
N PHE A 356 22.66 3.07 34.81
CA PHE A 356 22.15 1.69 34.82
C PHE A 356 21.99 1.05 36.22
N THR A 357 21.99 1.82 37.30
CA THR A 357 21.81 1.31 38.66
C THR A 357 20.35 1.34 39.15
N ASN A 358 19.39 1.82 38.34
CA ASN A 358 18.00 1.99 38.75
C ASN A 358 17.09 0.83 38.26
N ASP A 359 16.75 -0.09 39.16
CA ASP A 359 15.98 -1.31 38.87
C ASP A 359 14.56 -1.04 38.33
N VAL A 360 13.92 0.07 38.75
CA VAL A 360 12.58 0.47 38.30
C VAL A 360 12.55 0.59 36.78
N LYS A 361 13.63 1.04 36.16
CA LYS A 361 13.63 1.33 34.71
C LYS A 361 14.14 0.15 33.87
N GLN A 362 14.56 -0.94 34.52
CA GLN A 362 15.06 -2.13 33.85
C GLN A 362 13.93 -2.98 33.26
N ILE A 363 12.73 -3.01 33.87
CA ILE A 363 11.66 -3.94 33.44
C ILE A 363 11.27 -3.80 31.96
N ASN A 364 11.03 -2.58 31.47
CA ASN A 364 10.72 -2.35 30.05
C ASN A 364 11.95 -2.51 29.14
N CYS A 365 13.16 -2.39 29.69
CA CYS A 365 14.41 -2.50 28.94
C CYS A 365 14.95 -3.94 28.87
N ASN A 366 14.48 -4.86 29.73
CA ASN A 366 15.02 -6.22 29.87
C ASN A 366 14.90 -7.08 28.62
N GLN A 367 14.04 -6.72 27.67
CA GLN A 367 13.82 -7.47 26.43
C GLN A 367 14.53 -6.86 25.21
N ILE A 368 15.15 -5.69 25.37
CA ILE A 368 15.86 -4.99 24.29
C ILE A 368 17.17 -5.75 24.01
N LYS A 369 17.40 -6.10 22.74
CA LYS A 369 18.59 -6.83 22.30
C LYS A 369 19.65 -5.93 21.70
#